data_AF-A0A7X9HZ27-F1
#
_entry.id   AF-A0A7X9HZ27-F1
#
_cell.length_a   1.000
_cell.length_b   1.000
_cell.length_c   1.000
_cell.angle_alpha   90.00
_cell.angle_beta   90.00
_cell.angle_gamma   90.00
#
_symmetry.space_group_name_H-M   'P 1'
#
loop_
_entity.id
_entity.type
_entity.pdbx_description
1 polymer ?
#
loop_
_entity_poly.entity_id
_entity_poly.type
_entity_poly.pdbx_seq_one_letter_code
_entity_poly.pdbx_strand_id
1 'polypeptide(L)'
;MTKRETLLSFIVDNEGNCQSKNQAIDSKMSKFVAKITKEFENFCYEIENTTGLETFPQEGWIFVGKKSVVITKNGGYQVEILKEIPKELKEIMK
;
A
#
# COMPACT_ATOMS: atom_id res chain seq x y z
N MET A 1 11.28 10.01 -13.63
CA MET A 1 10.35 9.43 -12.64
C MET A 1 9.02 10.13 -12.76
N THR A 2 7.96 9.43 -13.19
CA THR A 2 6.61 9.99 -13.25
C THR A 2 6.15 10.31 -11.84
N LYS A 3 5.79 11.58 -11.56
CA LYS A 3 5.31 11.99 -10.23
C LYS A 3 3.92 11.40 -10.01
N ARG A 4 3.78 10.50 -9.03
CA ARG A 4 2.48 9.97 -8.58
C ARG A 4 1.83 10.99 -7.64
N GLU A 5 0.58 11.38 -7.90
CA GLU A 5 -0.13 12.33 -7.03
C GLU A 5 -0.80 11.62 -5.84
N THR A 6 -0.11 11.65 -4.71
CA THR A 6 -0.59 11.10 -3.43
C THR A 6 -1.63 12.03 -2.80
N LEU A 7 -2.80 11.48 -2.48
CA LEU A 7 -3.84 12.15 -1.69
C LEU A 7 -3.51 12.08 -0.20
N LEU A 8 -3.22 10.88 0.30
CA LEU A 8 -2.89 10.61 1.70
C LEU A 8 -1.68 9.68 1.79
N SER A 9 -0.82 9.93 2.78
CA SER A 9 0.37 9.11 3.04
C SER A 9 0.42 8.71 4.52
N PHE A 10 0.76 7.45 4.75
CA PHE A 10 0.81 6.83 6.05
C PHE A 10 2.11 6.03 6.21
N ILE A 11 2.59 5.94 7.45
CA ILE A 11 3.61 5.00 7.90
C ILE A 11 2.91 4.00 8.81
N VAL A 12 3.09 2.72 8.53
CA VAL A 12 2.64 1.61 9.36
C VAL A 12 3.88 0.87 9.84
N ASP A 13 4.06 0.77 11.15
CA ASP A 13 5.17 -0.04 11.70
C ASP A 13 4.84 -1.54 11.64
N ASN A 14 5.78 -2.39 12.07
CA ASN A 14 5.61 -3.84 12.05
C ASN A 14 4.59 -4.34 13.10
N GLU A 15 4.18 -3.49 14.04
CA GLU A 15 3.13 -3.78 15.02
C GLU A 15 1.74 -3.38 14.50
N GLY A 16 1.67 -2.72 13.34
CA GLY A 16 0.43 -2.26 12.72
C GLY A 16 -0.02 -0.88 13.22
N ASN A 17 0.81 -0.16 13.97
CA ASN A 17 0.50 1.22 14.37
C ASN A 17 0.63 2.15 13.17
N CYS A 18 -0.40 2.94 12.92
CA CYS A 18 -0.48 3.82 11.76
C CYS A 18 -0.30 5.30 12.16
N GLN A 19 0.62 5.97 11.48
CA GLN A 19 0.84 7.42 11.57
C GLN A 19 0.61 8.06 10.20
N SER A 20 -0.07 9.21 10.14
CA SER A 20 -0.21 9.98 8.91
C SER A 20 0.80 11.12 8.85
N LYS A 21 1.40 11.34 7.68
CA LYS A 21 2.37 12.42 7.47
C LYS A 21 1.73 13.81 7.32
N ASN A 22 0.50 13.87 6.79
CA ASN A 22 -0.06 15.12 6.25
C ASN A 22 -1.31 15.62 6.97
N GLN A 23 -1.93 14.81 7.85
CA GLN A 23 -3.17 15.18 8.53
C GLN A 23 -3.45 14.32 9.77
N ALA A 24 -4.37 14.76 10.62
CA ALA A 24 -4.95 13.90 11.65
C ALA A 24 -5.66 12.71 10.98
N ILE A 25 -5.36 11.50 11.44
CA ILE A 25 -6.01 10.28 10.98
C ILE A 25 -7.15 9.91 11.93
N ASP A 26 -8.34 9.70 11.38
CA ASP A 26 -9.43 9.16 12.19
C ASP A 26 -9.21 7.65 12.46
N SER A 27 -9.85 7.14 13.51
CA SER A 27 -9.65 5.74 13.94
C SER A 27 -10.14 4.72 12.90
N LYS A 28 -11.07 5.07 12.02
CA LYS A 28 -11.59 4.19 10.97
C LYS A 28 -10.57 4.06 9.83
N MET A 29 -9.98 5.17 9.41
CA MET A 29 -8.93 5.21 8.41
C MET A 29 -7.67 4.48 8.89
N SER A 30 -7.27 4.69 10.15
CA SER A 30 -6.14 3.98 10.76
C SER A 30 -6.33 2.46 10.71
N LYS A 31 -7.50 1.96 11.15
CA LYS A 31 -7.85 0.54 11.07
C LYS A 31 -7.87 0.01 9.64
N PHE A 32 -8.40 0.79 8.70
CA PHE A 32 -8.41 0.41 7.28
C PHE A 32 -6.99 0.26 6.73
N VAL A 33 -6.12 1.25 6.96
CA VAL A 33 -4.72 1.23 6.50
C VAL A 33 -3.95 0.06 7.13
N ALA A 34 -4.11 -0.18 8.44
CA ALA A 34 -3.48 -1.33 9.09
C ALA A 34 -3.96 -2.67 8.51
N LYS A 35 -5.27 -2.80 8.26
CA LYS A 35 -5.86 -4.01 7.68
C LYS A 35 -5.30 -4.31 6.28
N ILE A 36 -5.31 -3.34 5.35
CA ILE A 36 -4.83 -3.57 3.98
C ILE A 36 -3.31 -3.85 3.95
N THR A 37 -2.55 -3.25 4.88
CA THR A 37 -1.12 -3.51 5.02
C THR A 37 -0.87 -4.96 5.45
N LYS A 38 -1.69 -5.47 6.39
CA LYS A 38 -1.60 -6.86 6.82
C LYS A 38 -2.00 -7.84 5.73
N GLU A 39 -3.04 -7.54 4.96
CA GLU A 39 -3.44 -8.35 3.80
C GLU A 39 -2.33 -8.42 2.74
N PHE A 40 -1.68 -7.29 2.44
CA PHE A 40 -0.53 -7.27 1.54
C PHE A 40 0.64 -8.10 2.08
N GLU A 41 0.96 -7.97 3.36
CA GLU A 41 2.03 -8.74 3.99
C GLU A 41 1.76 -10.25 3.93
N ASN A 42 0.55 -10.69 4.26
CA ASN A 42 0.15 -12.09 4.17
C ASN A 42 0.27 -12.61 2.74
N PHE A 43 -0.20 -11.85 1.75
CA PHE A 43 -0.05 -12.19 0.33
C PHE A 43 1.42 -12.36 -0.06
N CYS A 44 2.31 -11.48 0.41
CA CYS A 44 3.74 -11.60 0.13
C CYS A 44 4.34 -12.88 0.73
N TYR A 45 3.99 -13.22 1.98
CA TYR A 45 4.42 -14.47 2.61
C TYR A 45 3.86 -15.71 1.90
N GLU A 46 2.63 -15.66 1.41
CA GLU A 46 2.05 -16.75 0.62
C GLU A 46 2.82 -16.96 -0.70
N ILE A 47 3.20 -15.87 -1.39
CA ILE A 47 4.03 -15.95 -2.59
C ILE A 47 5.40 -16.54 -2.28
N GLU A 48 6.08 -16.08 -1.24
CA GLU A 48 7.38 -16.60 -0.80
C GLU A 48 7.30 -18.11 -0.50
N ASN A 49 6.30 -18.53 0.27
CA ASN A 49 6.08 -19.95 0.60
C ASN A 49 5.73 -20.80 -0.63
N THR A 50 4.99 -20.26 -1.58
CA THR A 50 4.54 -21.00 -2.78
C THR A 50 5.63 -21.11 -3.84
N THR A 51 6.43 -20.05 -3.99
CA THR A 51 7.45 -19.95 -5.05
C THR A 51 8.84 -20.36 -4.59
N GLY A 52 9.08 -20.41 -3.27
CA GLY A 52 10.41 -20.61 -2.69
C GLY A 52 11.36 -19.43 -2.95
N LEU A 53 10.86 -18.31 -3.46
CA LEU A 53 11.62 -17.10 -3.67
C LEU A 53 11.65 -16.30 -2.37
N GLU A 54 12.81 -16.19 -1.75
CA GLU A 54 13.07 -15.34 -0.56
C GLU A 54 13.07 -13.83 -0.90
N THR A 55 12.19 -13.39 -1.81
CA THR A 55 12.10 -12.01 -2.25
C THR A 55 10.75 -11.43 -1.85
N PHE A 56 10.72 -10.77 -0.71
CA PHE A 56 9.55 -9.99 -0.29
C PHE A 56 9.38 -8.77 -1.22
N PRO A 57 8.24 -8.63 -1.93
CA PRO A 57 7.98 -7.50 -2.81
C PRO A 57 8.16 -6.16 -2.09
N GLN A 58 9.00 -5.28 -2.65
CA GLN A 58 9.26 -3.97 -2.05
C GLN A 58 8.09 -3.00 -2.26
N GLU A 59 7.30 -3.16 -3.33
CA GLU A 59 6.14 -2.32 -3.65
C GLU A 59 4.98 -3.20 -4.11
N GLY A 60 3.78 -2.89 -3.64
CA GLY A 60 2.52 -3.53 -4.04
C GLY A 60 1.44 -2.50 -4.36
N TRP A 61 0.56 -2.85 -5.29
CA TRP A 61 -0.54 -2.01 -5.74
C TRP A 61 -1.88 -2.69 -5.44
N ILE A 62 -2.74 -1.98 -4.71
CA ILE A 62 -4.09 -2.44 -4.38
C ILE A 62 -5.10 -1.44 -4.95
N PHE A 63 -6.05 -1.93 -5.74
CA PHE A 63 -7.10 -1.10 -6.33
C PHE A 63 -8.38 -1.24 -5.50
N VAL A 64 -8.86 -0.13 -4.95
CA VAL A 64 -10.09 -0.07 -4.16
C VAL A 64 -11.06 0.90 -4.84
N GLY A 65 -11.99 0.35 -5.62
CA GLY A 65 -12.91 1.15 -6.43
C GLY A 65 -12.17 2.04 -7.44
N LYS A 66 -12.33 3.36 -7.33
CA LYS A 66 -11.66 4.35 -8.20
C LYS A 66 -10.30 4.83 -7.67
N LYS A 67 -9.85 4.29 -6.54
CA LYS A 67 -8.59 4.68 -5.88
C LYS A 67 -7.56 3.57 -6.04
N SER A 68 -6.30 3.97 -6.09
CA SER A 68 -5.16 3.05 -5.99
C SER A 68 -4.43 3.32 -4.69
N VAL A 69 -4.04 2.25 -4.02
CA VAL A 69 -3.21 2.27 -2.82
C VAL A 69 -1.89 1.62 -3.19
N VAL A 70 -0.80 2.32 -2.91
CA VAL A 70 0.55 1.81 -3.07
C VAL A 70 1.09 1.50 -1.67
N ILE A 71 1.62 0.31 -1.48
CA ILE A 71 2.24 -0.13 -0.23
C ILE A 71 3.70 -0.41 -0.53
N THR A 72 4.61 0.24 0.19
CA THR A 72 6.06 0.08 0.01
C THR A 72 6.71 -0.37 1.31
N LYS A 73 7.51 -1.43 1.29
CA LYS A 73 8.24 -1.91 2.48
C LYS A 73 9.56 -1.17 2.63
N ASN A 74 9.81 -0.55 3.80
CA ASN A 74 11.05 0.16 4.12
C ASN A 74 11.26 0.29 5.64
N GLY A 75 11.75 -0.77 6.32
CA GLY A 75 11.85 -0.82 7.80
C GLY A 75 10.50 -0.89 8.55
N GLY A 76 9.41 -0.91 7.77
CA GLY A 76 7.99 -0.89 8.09
C GLY A 76 7.25 -0.79 6.75
N TYR A 77 6.07 -0.16 6.70
CA TYR A 77 5.33 0.06 5.46
C TYR A 77 4.98 1.53 5.27
N GLN A 78 5.25 2.06 4.08
CA GLN A 78 4.70 3.32 3.60
C GLN A 78 3.46 3.02 2.76
N VAL A 79 2.32 3.60 3.12
CA VAL A 79 1.05 3.42 2.41
C VAL A 79 0.61 4.75 1.82
N GLU A 80 0.39 4.77 0.51
CA GLU A 80 -0.01 5.97 -0.24
C GLU A 80 -1.33 5.73 -0.95
N ILE A 81 -2.34 6.53 -0.63
CA ILE A 81 -3.61 6.55 -1.36
C ILE A 81 -3.48 7.59 -2.45
N LEU A 82 -3.54 7.17 -3.71
CA LEU A 82 -3.44 8.06 -4.85
C LEU A 82 -4.79 8.70 -5.17
N LYS A 83 -4.76 9.93 -5.71
CA LYS A 83 -5.99 10.63 -6.14
C LYS A 83 -6.76 9.84 -7.19
N GLU A 84 -6.04 9.17 -8.08
CA GLU A 84 -6.56 8.41 -9.20
C GLU A 84 -5.59 7.31 -9.61
N ILE A 85 -6.11 6.30 -10.34
CA ILE A 85 -5.28 5.26 -10.95
C ILE A 85 -4.37 5.93 -12.01
N PRO A 86 -3.05 5.65 -12.01
CA PRO A 86 -2.13 6.18 -13.02
C PRO A 86 -2.61 5.89 -14.44
N LYS A 87 -2.36 6.84 -15.35
CA LYS A 87 -2.78 6.74 -16.74
C LYS A 87 -2.21 5.50 -17.42
N GLU A 88 -0.94 5.15 -17.15
CA GLU A 88 -0.32 3.97 -17.77
C GLU A 88 -1.05 2.67 -17.39
N LEU A 89 -1.45 2.53 -16.13
CA LEU A 89 -2.25 1.38 -15.68
C LEU A 89 -3.66 1.37 -16.28
N LYS A 90 -4.30 2.54 -16.40
CA LYS A 90 -5.61 2.67 -17.07
C LYS A 90 -5.56 2.24 -18.54
N GLU A 91 -4.41 2.36 -19.20
CA GLU A 91 -4.23 1.95 -20.60
C GLU A 91 -4.04 0.43 -20.75
N ILE A 92 -3.39 -0.23 -19.78
CA ILE A 92 -3.18 -1.70 -19.80
C ILE A 92 -4.47 -2.47 -19.46
N MET A 93 -5.37 -1.90 -18.66
CA MET A 93 -6.62 -2.56 -18.23
C MET A 93 -7.77 -2.48 -19.25
N LYS A 94 -7.53 -1.96 -20.46
CA LYS A 94 -8.53 -1.89 -21.55
C LYS A 94 -8.48 -3.13 -22.44
#